data_AF-A0A9X7ATH2-F1
#
_entry.id   AF-A0A9X7ATH2-F1
#
_cell.length_a   1.000
_cell.length_b   1.000
_cell.length_c   1.000
_cell.angle_alpha   90.00
_cell.angle_beta   90.00
_cell.angle_gamma   90.00
#
_symmetry.space_group_name_H-M   'P 1'
#
loop_
_entity.id
_entity.type
_entity.pdbx_description
1 polymer ?
#
loop_
_entity_poly.entity_id
_entity_poly.type
_entity_poly.pdbx_seq_one_letter_code
_entity_poly.pdbx_strand_id
1 'polypeptide(L)'
;KIRVVECKDIKAAVGEHANKADAVPLEEAYRRLRQAAKDMFTIQKIDQPKATYKVEFQELSQTEEYKDYKHLQSVYMADTVTVIHEENGVAIKAKVIAYKYDPIKKEYLDITIGNFKESFTDVSRKVDLVQEEVSNMPSSILDAAKANATSLIHSGFGGHVRFYPDRVLIMDTKEEMTAKKVWQWNLNGLGYSSTGVNGPYGTAITNDGRIVADFITAGTLSGNLVQGGEITGSTLKTSNSANFVNISKQFIRLYESSKVRAFIGYYKNSRGEIQPTFILGGDSDQTGASGAIMLYQFSDISVKSGGIGITKGLDGNGYLNAASLYFSQTGNAMLDADKMIVLDAQSEMRFKVKDQFRFYRNDNWIASIGTSSGGDT
;
A
#
# COMPACT_ATOMS: atom_id res chain seq x y z
N LYS A 1 9.26 50.64 -11.54
CA LYS A 1 9.99 50.45 -10.27
C LYS A 1 10.98 49.31 -10.44
N ILE A 2 12.26 49.53 -10.16
CA ILE A 2 13.27 48.46 -10.19
C ILE A 2 13.07 47.59 -8.94
N ARG A 3 12.94 46.27 -9.11
CA ARG A 3 12.80 45.30 -8.01
C ARG A 3 14.07 44.46 -7.94
N VAL A 4 14.74 44.48 -6.79
CA VAL A 4 15.90 43.61 -6.52
C VAL A 4 15.38 42.23 -6.11
N VAL A 5 15.96 41.18 -6.69
CA VAL A 5 15.61 39.78 -6.39
C VAL A 5 16.87 39.07 -5.89
N GLU A 6 16.84 38.60 -4.65
CA GLU A 6 17.96 37.91 -4.00
C GLU A 6 17.95 36.40 -4.32
N CYS A 7 18.99 35.90 -4.98
CA CYS A 7 19.17 34.46 -5.23
C CYS A 7 20.02 33.84 -4.11
N LYS A 8 19.40 33.57 -2.95
CA LYS A 8 20.10 33.08 -1.73
C LYS A 8 20.78 31.72 -1.89
N ASP A 9 20.38 30.96 -2.90
CA ASP A 9 20.85 29.59 -3.17
C ASP A 9 22.12 29.53 -4.03
N ILE A 10 22.58 30.66 -4.57
CA ILE A 10 23.79 30.73 -5.41
C ILE A 10 24.89 31.46 -4.64
N LYS A 11 25.84 30.70 -4.09
CA LYS A 11 26.98 31.22 -3.31
C LYS A 11 28.27 31.09 -4.10
N ALA A 12 28.99 32.21 -4.28
CA ALA A 12 30.31 32.22 -4.91
C ALA A 12 31.41 31.93 -3.86
N ALA A 13 32.38 31.08 -4.20
CA ALA A 13 33.53 30.76 -3.36
C ALA A 13 34.55 31.92 -3.31
N VAL A 14 34.13 33.10 -2.84
CA VAL A 14 34.95 34.31 -2.69
C VAL A 14 34.66 34.95 -1.33
N GLY A 15 35.66 35.51 -0.67
CA GLY A 15 35.51 36.17 0.64
C GLY A 15 35.04 35.23 1.74
N GLU A 16 34.01 35.61 2.50
CA GLU A 16 33.45 34.85 3.64
C GLU A 16 32.82 33.48 3.26
N HIS A 17 32.74 33.15 1.97
CA HIS A 17 32.20 31.88 1.47
C HIS A 17 33.27 31.00 0.81
N ALA A 18 34.56 31.35 0.91
CA ALA A 18 35.67 30.60 0.33
C ALA A 18 35.77 29.14 0.81
N ASN A 19 35.33 28.86 2.05
CA ASN A 19 35.44 27.54 2.69
C ASN A 19 34.09 26.83 2.89
N LYS A 20 33.00 27.29 2.27
CA LYS A 20 31.69 26.63 2.39
C LYS A 20 31.53 25.53 1.33
N ALA A 21 31.13 24.33 1.76
CA ALA A 21 30.99 23.16 0.90
C ALA A 21 29.94 23.32 -0.23
N ASP A 22 29.03 24.29 -0.11
CA ASP A 22 27.98 24.60 -1.08
C ASP A 22 28.33 25.80 -1.99
N ALA A 23 29.54 26.37 -1.86
CA ALA A 23 29.98 27.50 -2.68
C ALA A 23 30.63 27.01 -3.99
N VAL A 24 30.22 27.60 -5.11
CA VAL A 24 30.76 27.27 -6.44
C VAL A 24 31.77 28.34 -6.91
N PRO A 25 32.72 28.01 -7.81
CA PRO A 25 33.64 28.99 -8.38
C PRO A 25 32.92 30.23 -8.91
N LEU A 26 33.54 31.41 -8.80
CA LEU A 26 32.91 32.70 -9.11
C LEU A 26 32.27 32.75 -10.50
N GLU A 27 32.94 32.17 -11.50
CA GLU A 27 32.45 32.12 -12.89
C GLU A 27 31.21 31.23 -13.03
N GLU A 28 31.16 30.11 -12.30
CA GLU A 28 30.02 29.21 -12.25
C GLU A 28 28.84 29.83 -11.49
N ALA A 29 29.10 30.58 -10.43
CA ALA A 29 28.07 31.36 -9.73
C ALA A 29 27.42 32.39 -10.66
N TYR A 30 28.21 33.13 -11.45
CA TYR A 30 27.69 34.07 -12.45
C TYR A 30 26.87 33.37 -13.54
N ARG A 31 27.30 32.19 -14.00
CA ARG A 31 26.54 31.39 -14.97
C ARG A 31 25.19 30.96 -14.41
N ARG A 32 25.16 30.46 -13.17
CA ARG A 32 23.92 30.07 -12.48
C ARG A 32 22.99 31.26 -12.21
N LEU A 33 23.53 32.42 -11.85
CA LEU A 33 22.75 33.65 -11.67
C LEU A 33 22.11 34.10 -12.98
N ARG A 34 22.84 34.07 -14.09
CA ARG A 34 22.30 34.41 -15.42
C ARG A 34 21.24 33.41 -15.87
N GLN A 35 21.44 32.12 -15.59
CA GLN A 35 20.45 31.08 -15.89
C GLN A 35 19.19 31.26 -15.03
N ALA A 36 19.33 31.47 -13.72
CA ALA A 36 18.22 31.72 -12.82
C ALA A 36 17.43 32.98 -13.21
N ALA A 37 18.12 34.07 -13.60
CA ALA A 37 17.46 35.25 -14.15
C ALA A 37 16.69 34.92 -15.43
N LYS A 38 17.30 34.19 -16.37
CA LYS A 38 16.65 33.77 -17.62
C LYS A 38 15.42 32.89 -17.36
N ASP A 39 15.49 32.01 -16.38
CA ASP A 39 14.39 31.13 -15.97
C ASP A 39 13.26 31.93 -15.28
N MET A 40 13.59 32.96 -14.49
CA MET A 40 12.57 33.86 -13.92
C MET A 40 11.76 34.58 -15.00
N PHE A 41 12.38 34.99 -16.11
CA PHE A 41 11.65 35.59 -17.23
C PHE A 41 10.94 34.55 -18.10
N THR A 42 11.59 33.42 -18.39
CA THR A 42 11.06 32.44 -19.37
C THR A 42 10.00 31.52 -18.75
N ILE A 43 10.23 31.04 -17.52
CA ILE A 43 9.36 30.07 -16.83
C ILE A 43 8.38 30.80 -15.92
N GLN A 44 8.89 31.68 -15.04
CA GLN A 44 8.05 32.34 -14.03
C GLN A 44 7.29 33.57 -14.58
N LYS A 45 7.65 34.04 -15.79
CA LYS A 45 7.02 35.16 -16.51
C LYS A 45 6.77 36.38 -15.63
N ILE A 46 7.77 36.73 -14.81
CA ILE A 46 7.68 37.81 -13.81
C ILE A 46 7.49 39.20 -14.43
N ASP A 47 7.70 39.33 -15.73
CA ASP A 47 7.58 40.51 -16.57
C ASP A 47 6.16 40.74 -17.11
N GLN A 48 5.26 39.74 -17.01
CA GLN A 48 3.88 39.88 -17.48
C GLN A 48 2.95 40.38 -16.37
N PRO A 49 2.11 41.42 -16.64
CA PRO A 49 1.18 41.93 -15.65
C PRO A 49 0.12 40.87 -15.31
N LYS A 50 -0.05 40.63 -14.01
CA LYS A 50 -1.11 39.76 -13.48
C LYS A 50 -2.37 40.59 -13.34
N ALA A 51 -3.36 40.33 -14.19
CA ALA A 51 -4.63 41.04 -14.15
C ALA A 51 -5.79 40.05 -14.33
N THR A 52 -6.88 40.34 -13.62
CA THR A 52 -8.18 39.69 -13.78
C THR A 52 -9.12 40.76 -14.32
N TYR A 53 -9.71 40.50 -15.48
CA TYR A 53 -10.59 41.45 -16.15
C TYR A 53 -12.02 40.92 -16.12
N LYS A 54 -12.93 41.74 -15.59
CA LYS A 54 -14.36 41.52 -15.74
C LYS A 54 -14.81 42.32 -16.95
N VAL A 55 -15.30 41.65 -17.98
CA VAL A 55 -15.76 42.31 -19.21
C VAL A 55 -17.26 42.11 -19.34
N GLU A 56 -17.99 43.22 -19.26
CA GLU A 56 -19.43 43.24 -19.48
C GLU A 56 -19.69 43.52 -20.97
N PHE A 57 -20.47 42.64 -21.61
CA PHE A 57 -20.77 42.77 -23.03
C PHE A 57 -22.05 43.58 -23.22
N GLN A 58 -22.00 44.55 -24.13
CA GLN A 58 -23.17 45.21 -24.71
C GLN A 58 -23.26 44.79 -26.18
N GLU A 59 -24.43 44.34 -26.64
CA GLU A 59 -24.61 43.88 -28.02
C GLU A 59 -24.42 45.05 -29.02
N LEU A 60 -23.27 45.08 -29.70
CA LEU A 60 -22.93 46.05 -30.75
C LEU A 60 -22.72 45.38 -32.12
N SER A 61 -22.99 44.08 -32.26
CA SER A 61 -22.72 43.29 -33.47
C SER A 61 -23.53 43.69 -34.71
N GLN A 62 -24.55 44.54 -34.54
CA GLN A 62 -25.41 45.06 -35.61
C GLN A 62 -24.86 46.37 -36.21
N THR A 63 -23.81 46.97 -35.62
CA THR A 63 -23.20 48.20 -36.14
C THR A 63 -22.06 47.90 -37.09
N GLU A 64 -21.81 48.80 -38.05
CA GLU A 64 -20.85 48.54 -39.14
C GLU A 64 -19.40 48.47 -38.63
N GLU A 65 -19.14 49.14 -37.52
CA GLU A 65 -17.84 49.31 -36.86
C GLU A 65 -17.37 48.07 -36.10
N TYR A 66 -18.25 47.07 -35.86
CA TYR A 66 -17.94 45.87 -35.05
C TYR A 66 -17.97 44.56 -35.83
N LYS A 67 -17.98 44.63 -37.18
CA LYS A 67 -18.00 43.44 -38.07
C LYS A 67 -16.88 42.43 -37.76
N ASP A 68 -15.69 42.91 -37.38
CA ASP A 68 -14.53 42.06 -37.11
C ASP A 68 -14.61 41.33 -35.76
N TYR A 69 -15.46 41.76 -34.82
CA TYR A 69 -15.59 41.19 -33.46
C TYR A 69 -16.74 40.19 -33.31
N LYS A 70 -17.43 39.88 -34.42
CA LYS A 70 -18.58 38.95 -34.46
C LYS A 70 -18.25 37.55 -33.91
N HIS A 71 -16.99 37.13 -33.99
CA HIS A 71 -16.51 35.83 -33.48
C HIS A 71 -16.44 35.76 -31.94
N LEU A 72 -16.47 36.90 -31.24
CA LEU A 72 -16.51 36.96 -29.77
C LEU A 72 -17.88 36.54 -29.19
N GLN A 73 -18.91 36.38 -30.02
CA GLN A 73 -20.22 35.83 -29.61
C GLN A 73 -20.24 34.29 -29.51
N SER A 74 -19.18 33.61 -29.93
CA SER A 74 -19.06 32.15 -29.92
C SER A 74 -17.90 31.67 -29.05
N VAL A 75 -17.59 32.40 -27.97
CA VAL A 75 -16.53 32.03 -27.03
C VAL A 75 -17.08 31.04 -26.01
N TYR A 76 -16.45 29.90 -25.87
CA TYR A 76 -16.82 28.86 -24.90
C TYR A 76 -15.90 28.90 -23.69
N MET A 77 -16.28 28.17 -22.63
CA MET A 77 -15.40 27.98 -21.47
C MET A 77 -14.02 27.45 -21.89
N ALA A 78 -12.98 27.97 -21.25
CA ALA A 78 -11.57 27.64 -21.48
C ALA A 78 -10.96 28.10 -22.83
N ASP A 79 -11.71 28.79 -23.68
CA ASP A 79 -11.15 29.46 -24.86
C ASP A 79 -10.18 30.57 -24.46
N THR A 80 -9.16 30.78 -25.29
CA THR A 80 -8.12 31.80 -25.07
C THR A 80 -8.47 33.05 -25.87
N VAL A 81 -8.69 34.15 -25.16
CA VAL A 81 -9.00 35.47 -25.73
C VAL A 81 -7.83 36.42 -25.49
N THR A 82 -7.59 37.33 -26.44
CA THR A 82 -6.56 38.36 -26.28
C THR A 82 -7.24 39.65 -25.85
N VAL A 83 -6.94 40.10 -24.64
CA VAL A 83 -7.40 41.39 -24.12
C VAL A 83 -6.36 42.44 -24.50
N ILE A 84 -6.78 43.42 -25.30
CA ILE A 84 -5.94 44.55 -25.69
C ILE A 84 -6.23 45.69 -24.71
N HIS A 85 -5.25 46.05 -23.88
CA HIS A 85 -5.35 47.18 -22.98
C HIS A 85 -4.73 48.42 -23.64
N GLU A 86 -5.54 49.20 -24.37
CA GLU A 86 -5.06 50.31 -25.21
C GLU A 86 -4.24 51.35 -24.43
N GLU A 87 -4.66 51.70 -23.20
CA GLU A 87 -3.93 52.70 -22.38
C GLU A 87 -2.50 52.29 -22.01
N ASN A 88 -2.20 50.98 -22.02
CA ASN A 88 -0.90 50.46 -21.62
C ASN A 88 -0.14 49.82 -22.80
N GLY A 89 -0.74 49.74 -23.99
CA GLY A 89 -0.14 49.11 -25.18
C GLY A 89 0.18 47.61 -25.00
N VAL A 90 -0.48 46.92 -24.07
CA VAL A 90 -0.21 45.50 -23.75
C VAL A 90 -1.33 44.61 -24.28
N ALA A 91 -0.98 43.60 -25.07
CA ALA A 91 -1.87 42.51 -25.45
C ALA A 91 -1.68 41.33 -24.48
N ILE A 92 -2.73 40.97 -23.74
CA ILE A 92 -2.70 39.93 -22.72
C ILE A 92 -3.55 38.74 -23.19
N LYS A 93 -2.94 37.56 -23.33
CA LYS A 93 -3.66 36.31 -23.61
C LYS A 93 -4.22 35.73 -22.31
N ALA A 94 -5.53 35.64 -22.21
CA ALA A 94 -6.25 35.20 -21.00
C ALA A 94 -7.33 34.16 -21.36
N LYS A 95 -7.75 33.34 -20.38
CA LYS A 95 -8.79 32.31 -20.61
C LYS A 95 -10.13 32.73 -20.02
N VAL A 96 -11.22 32.30 -20.66
CA VAL A 96 -12.57 32.45 -20.11
C VAL A 96 -12.76 31.46 -18.95
N ILE A 97 -13.10 31.99 -17.78
CA ILE A 97 -13.22 31.20 -16.53
C ILE A 97 -14.66 31.13 -16.00
N ALA A 98 -15.50 32.10 -16.37
CA ALA A 98 -16.90 32.15 -16.00
C ALA A 98 -17.67 32.92 -17.07
N TYR A 99 -18.92 32.52 -17.33
CA TYR A 99 -19.84 33.31 -18.13
C TYR A 99 -21.24 33.24 -17.56
N LYS A 100 -22.05 34.27 -17.82
CA LYS A 100 -23.49 34.29 -17.60
C LYS A 100 -24.17 34.50 -18.95
N TYR A 101 -25.03 33.58 -19.35
CA TYR A 101 -25.67 33.57 -20.68
C TYR A 101 -27.18 33.63 -20.55
N ASP A 102 -27.82 34.50 -21.33
CA ASP A 102 -29.27 34.58 -21.47
C ASP A 102 -29.72 33.70 -22.67
N PRO A 103 -30.39 32.56 -22.42
CA PRO A 103 -30.79 31.65 -23.50
C PRO A 103 -31.97 32.16 -24.34
N ILE A 104 -32.72 33.15 -23.86
CA ILE A 104 -33.88 33.72 -24.58
C ILE A 104 -33.40 34.73 -25.61
N LYS A 105 -32.50 35.62 -25.20
CA LYS A 105 -31.87 36.61 -26.08
C LYS A 105 -30.67 36.07 -26.87
N LYS A 106 -30.19 34.89 -26.48
CA LYS A 106 -29.01 34.22 -27.04
C LYS A 106 -27.74 35.08 -26.95
N GLU A 107 -27.54 35.74 -25.81
CA GLU A 107 -26.42 36.66 -25.57
C GLU A 107 -25.67 36.37 -24.26
N TYR A 108 -24.37 36.67 -24.22
CA TYR A 108 -23.59 36.65 -22.99
C TYR A 108 -23.79 37.97 -22.23
N LEU A 109 -24.23 37.88 -20.98
CA LEU A 109 -24.43 39.02 -20.08
C LEU A 109 -23.14 39.41 -19.35
N ASP A 110 -22.31 38.43 -19.00
CA ASP A 110 -21.07 38.63 -18.25
C ASP A 110 -20.06 37.56 -18.69
N ILE A 111 -18.83 37.96 -19.00
CA ILE A 111 -17.72 37.03 -19.20
C ILE A 111 -16.57 37.46 -18.29
N THR A 112 -16.18 36.55 -17.39
CA THR A 112 -15.00 36.73 -16.55
C THR A 112 -13.80 36.08 -17.22
N ILE A 113 -12.75 36.88 -17.45
CA ILE A 113 -11.54 36.49 -18.16
C ILE A 113 -10.35 36.68 -17.20
N GLY A 114 -9.53 35.64 -17.03
CA GLY A 114 -8.42 35.68 -16.08
C GLY A 114 -7.16 34.99 -16.59
N ASN A 115 -6.01 35.58 -16.27
CA ASN A 115 -4.73 34.86 -16.30
C ASN A 115 -4.66 34.00 -15.04
N PHE A 116 -5.13 32.76 -15.17
CA PHE A 116 -5.17 31.82 -14.06
C PHE A 116 -3.74 31.54 -13.58
N LYS A 117 -3.53 31.74 -12.29
CA LYS A 117 -2.41 31.19 -11.51
C LYS A 117 -2.34 29.70 -11.82
N GLU A 118 -1.14 29.12 -11.95
CA GLU A 118 -0.98 27.66 -11.93
C GLU A 118 -1.76 27.11 -10.71
N SER A 119 -2.91 26.53 -10.99
CA SER A 119 -3.65 25.76 -10.00
C SER A 119 -2.82 24.53 -9.75
N PHE A 120 -2.77 24.14 -8.48
CA PHE A 120 -2.11 22.96 -7.95
C PHE A 120 -2.46 21.65 -8.70
N THR A 121 -3.48 21.67 -9.57
CA THR A 121 -3.83 20.60 -10.51
C THR A 121 -2.75 20.23 -11.53
N ASP A 122 -1.80 21.13 -11.86
CA ASP A 122 -0.69 20.78 -12.78
C ASP A 122 0.54 20.21 -12.05
N VAL A 123 0.60 20.31 -10.71
CA VAL A 123 1.60 19.58 -9.91
C VAL A 123 1.26 18.09 -9.85
N SER A 124 -0.02 17.71 -9.93
CA SER A 124 -0.41 16.28 -10.04
C SER A 124 0.19 15.60 -11.27
N ARG A 125 0.34 16.30 -12.41
CA ARG A 125 0.96 15.70 -13.61
C ARG A 125 2.48 15.57 -13.54
N LYS A 126 3.15 16.29 -12.63
CA LYS A 126 4.58 16.06 -12.33
C LYS A 126 4.81 14.99 -11.26
N VAL A 127 3.79 14.65 -10.47
CA VAL A 127 3.81 13.48 -9.58
C VAL A 127 3.58 12.20 -10.38
N ASP A 128 2.77 12.23 -11.45
CA ASP A 128 2.56 11.08 -12.34
C ASP A 128 3.85 10.56 -13.01
N LEU A 129 4.91 11.39 -13.13
CA LEU A 129 6.21 11.01 -13.70
C LEU A 129 7.24 10.52 -12.67
N VAL A 130 6.91 10.51 -11.38
CA VAL A 130 7.67 9.78 -10.33
C VAL A 130 6.95 8.47 -9.96
N GLN A 131 5.79 8.21 -10.56
CA GLN A 131 4.90 7.07 -10.30
C GLN A 131 5.26 5.81 -11.12
N GLU A 132 6.46 5.72 -11.69
CA GLU A 132 6.87 4.55 -12.49
C GLU A 132 7.70 3.49 -11.72
N GLU A 133 7.83 3.62 -10.39
CA GLU A 133 8.45 2.57 -9.54
C GLU A 133 7.66 2.21 -8.27
N VAL A 134 6.35 2.48 -8.21
CA VAL A 134 5.49 2.04 -7.08
C VAL A 134 4.34 1.17 -7.59
N SER A 135 4.70 0.11 -8.31
CA SER A 135 3.75 -0.88 -8.79
C SER A 135 3.56 -1.98 -7.74
N ASN A 136 2.35 -1.98 -7.15
CA ASN A 136 1.69 -3.08 -6.42
C ASN A 136 1.59 -2.98 -4.88
N MET A 137 0.84 -1.98 -4.39
CA MET A 137 0.05 -2.08 -3.16
C MET A 137 -1.30 -1.35 -3.33
N PRO A 138 -2.36 -1.70 -2.57
CA PRO A 138 -3.71 -1.17 -2.80
C PRO A 138 -3.76 0.32 -2.47
N SER A 139 -3.72 1.15 -3.51
CA SER A 139 -3.67 2.62 -3.47
C SER A 139 -4.87 3.29 -2.79
N SER A 140 -6.01 2.61 -2.66
CA SER A 140 -7.26 3.26 -2.22
C SER A 140 -7.27 3.70 -0.75
N ILE A 141 -6.72 2.92 0.19
CA ILE A 141 -6.79 3.26 1.63
C ILE A 141 -5.83 4.39 1.98
N LEU A 142 -4.59 4.34 1.48
CA LEU A 142 -3.60 5.38 1.76
C LEU A 142 -4.01 6.71 1.11
N ASP A 143 -4.52 6.68 -0.12
CA ASP A 143 -4.95 7.90 -0.81
C ASP A 143 -6.25 8.46 -0.19
N ALA A 144 -7.17 7.60 0.26
CA ALA A 144 -8.32 8.04 1.06
C ALA A 144 -7.87 8.69 2.38
N ALA A 145 -6.87 8.13 3.06
CA ALA A 145 -6.33 8.71 4.30
C ALA A 145 -5.66 10.08 4.05
N LYS A 146 -4.89 10.24 2.97
CA LYS A 146 -4.32 11.53 2.55
C LYS A 146 -5.41 12.56 2.23
N ALA A 147 -6.44 12.17 1.48
CA ALA A 147 -7.56 13.04 1.14
C ALA A 147 -8.35 13.45 2.39
N ASN A 148 -8.62 12.52 3.30
CA ASN A 148 -9.25 12.80 4.58
C ASN A 148 -8.40 13.78 5.43
N ALA A 149 -7.10 13.53 5.57
CA ALA A 149 -6.20 14.42 6.30
C ALA A 149 -6.18 15.83 5.70
N THR A 150 -6.12 15.92 4.36
CA THR A 150 -6.17 17.19 3.63
C THR A 150 -7.48 17.94 3.88
N SER A 151 -8.62 17.24 3.79
CA SER A 151 -9.95 17.80 4.06
C SER A 151 -10.11 18.28 5.51
N LEU A 152 -9.63 17.49 6.49
CA LEU A 152 -9.65 17.85 7.91
C LEU A 152 -8.82 19.11 8.19
N ILE A 153 -7.63 19.22 7.59
CA ILE A 153 -6.79 20.41 7.75
C ILE A 153 -7.45 21.63 7.09
N HIS A 154 -8.03 21.47 5.90
CA HIS A 154 -8.73 22.57 5.23
C HIS A 154 -10.04 22.98 5.89
N SER A 155 -10.75 22.08 6.58
CA SER A 155 -11.97 22.42 7.31
C SER A 155 -11.71 23.01 8.71
N GLY A 156 -10.46 22.99 9.18
CA GLY A 156 -10.05 23.50 10.49
C GLY A 156 -9.99 25.03 10.64
N PHE A 157 -10.61 25.80 9.74
CA PHE A 157 -10.64 27.26 9.87
C PHE A 157 -11.47 27.70 11.08
N GLY A 158 -11.02 28.75 11.79
CA GLY A 158 -11.70 29.31 12.96
C GLY A 158 -11.05 29.01 14.33
N GLY A 159 -9.89 28.35 14.36
CA GLY A 159 -9.13 28.12 15.59
C GLY A 159 -8.49 29.39 16.19
N HIS A 160 -8.23 29.37 17.48
CA HIS A 160 -7.58 30.45 18.23
C HIS A 160 -6.13 30.10 18.52
N VAL A 161 -5.20 30.92 18.02
CA VAL A 161 -3.76 30.71 18.22
C VAL A 161 -3.25 31.59 19.36
N ARG A 162 -2.54 31.01 20.33
CA ARG A 162 -1.82 31.74 21.38
C ARG A 162 -0.33 31.38 21.34
N PHE A 163 0.52 32.40 21.42
CA PHE A 163 1.97 32.26 21.48
C PHE A 163 2.46 32.59 22.88
N TYR A 164 3.25 31.68 23.44
CA TYR A 164 4.01 31.88 24.66
C TYR A 164 5.50 31.69 24.35
N PRO A 165 6.42 32.23 25.18
CA PRO A 165 7.85 31.97 25.01
C PRO A 165 8.23 30.48 25.00
N ASP A 166 7.43 29.61 25.64
CA ASP A 166 7.71 28.19 25.85
C ASP A 166 6.79 27.23 25.07
N ARG A 167 5.68 27.71 24.49
CA ARG A 167 4.71 26.88 23.76
C ARG A 167 3.83 27.66 22.78
N VAL A 168 3.30 26.94 21.80
CA VAL A 168 2.23 27.40 20.89
C VAL A 168 0.98 26.57 21.12
N LEU A 169 -0.17 27.24 21.21
CA LEU A 169 -1.48 26.60 21.34
C LEU A 169 -2.38 26.97 20.15
N ILE A 170 -3.07 25.98 19.59
CA ILE A 170 -4.17 26.16 18.62
C ILE A 170 -5.41 25.49 19.23
N MET A 171 -6.46 26.28 19.47
CA MET A 171 -7.61 25.86 20.29
C MET A 171 -8.96 26.10 19.60
N ASP A 172 -10.01 25.40 20.03
CA ASP A 172 -11.39 25.61 19.57
C ASP A 172 -12.10 26.79 20.24
N THR A 173 -11.58 27.32 21.35
CA THR A 173 -12.08 28.54 22.00
C THR A 173 -10.98 29.53 22.30
N LYS A 174 -11.33 30.82 22.41
CA LYS A 174 -10.37 31.87 22.74
C LYS A 174 -9.72 31.65 24.11
N GLU A 175 -10.49 31.21 25.10
CA GLU A 175 -10.00 30.97 26.47
C GLU A 175 -9.47 29.55 26.64
N GLU A 176 -8.30 29.42 27.28
CA GLU A 176 -7.65 28.12 27.53
C GLU A 176 -8.49 27.22 28.45
N MET A 177 -9.14 27.80 29.47
CA MET A 177 -9.95 27.06 30.43
C MET A 177 -11.19 26.43 29.81
N THR A 178 -11.69 26.98 28.69
CA THR A 178 -12.87 26.47 28.00
C THR A 178 -12.52 25.62 26.78
N ALA A 179 -11.25 25.58 26.39
CA ALA A 179 -10.81 24.85 25.21
C ALA A 179 -10.87 23.33 25.46
N LYS A 180 -11.37 22.60 24.48
CA LYS A 180 -11.42 21.12 24.52
C LYS A 180 -10.53 20.52 23.45
N LYS A 181 -10.59 21.05 22.23
CA LYS A 181 -9.75 20.60 21.11
C LYS A 181 -8.51 21.47 21.03
N VAL A 182 -7.37 20.92 21.40
CA VAL A 182 -6.12 21.67 21.53
C VAL A 182 -5.00 20.97 20.80
N TRP A 183 -4.35 21.66 19.87
CA TRP A 183 -3.00 21.34 19.45
C TRP A 183 -2.01 22.18 20.26
N GLN A 184 -1.01 21.52 20.84
CA GLN A 184 0.08 22.18 21.54
C GLN A 184 1.41 21.77 20.93
N TRP A 185 2.35 22.72 20.85
CA TRP A 185 3.74 22.47 20.47
C TRP A 185 4.70 23.20 21.43
N ASN A 186 5.69 22.50 21.97
CA ASN A 186 6.79 23.04 22.77
C ASN A 186 8.10 22.28 22.53
N LEU A 187 9.14 22.57 23.33
CA LEU A 187 10.45 21.92 23.25
C LEU A 187 10.39 20.37 23.40
N ASN A 188 9.37 19.85 24.08
CA ASN A 188 9.22 18.43 24.35
C ASN A 188 8.40 17.69 23.29
N GLY A 189 7.75 18.39 22.36
CA GLY A 189 7.00 17.75 21.28
C GLY A 189 5.75 18.52 20.86
N LEU A 190 4.97 17.88 19.98
CA LEU A 190 3.67 18.36 19.52
C LEU A 190 2.60 17.31 19.78
N GLY A 191 1.38 17.75 20.10
CA GLY A 191 0.29 16.82 20.36
C GLY A 191 -1.09 17.43 20.27
N TYR A 192 -2.07 16.56 20.08
CA TYR A 192 -3.50 16.87 20.08
C TYR A 192 -4.18 16.28 21.31
N SER A 193 -5.00 17.12 21.95
CA SER A 193 -5.89 16.73 23.03
C SER A 193 -7.34 17.09 22.70
N SER A 194 -8.26 16.19 23.05
CA SER A 194 -9.70 16.41 23.01
C SER A 194 -10.30 16.82 24.36
N THR A 195 -9.46 16.95 25.39
CA THR A 195 -9.85 17.26 26.78
C THR A 195 -9.29 18.59 27.29
N GLY A 196 -8.65 19.38 26.42
CA GLY A 196 -8.13 20.72 26.72
C GLY A 196 -6.61 20.82 26.84
N VAL A 197 -6.14 21.98 27.28
CA VAL A 197 -4.71 22.35 27.27
C VAL A 197 -3.86 21.45 28.18
N ASN A 198 -4.43 20.92 29.26
CA ASN A 198 -3.70 20.07 30.21
C ASN A 198 -3.65 18.58 29.80
N GLY A 199 -4.20 18.23 28.63
CA GLY A 199 -4.21 16.85 28.14
C GLY A 199 -5.27 15.96 28.83
N PRO A 200 -5.14 14.63 28.69
CA PRO A 200 -4.05 13.89 28.02
C PRO A 200 -3.97 14.15 26.50
N TYR A 201 -2.80 13.91 25.91
CA TYR A 201 -2.57 13.99 24.47
C TYR A 201 -2.62 12.60 23.86
N GLY A 202 -3.71 12.26 23.18
CA GLY A 202 -3.92 10.94 22.56
C GLY A 202 -3.16 10.76 21.24
N THR A 203 -2.76 11.86 20.61
CA THR A 203 -1.86 11.85 19.44
C THR A 203 -0.69 12.79 19.72
N ALA A 204 0.54 12.28 19.70
CA ALA A 204 1.72 13.10 19.97
C ALA A 204 2.99 12.59 19.28
N ILE A 205 3.91 13.51 19.00
CA ILE A 205 5.30 13.23 18.65
C ILE A 205 6.18 13.94 19.67
N THR A 206 6.98 13.19 20.41
CA THR A 206 7.74 13.67 21.56
C THR A 206 9.26 13.65 21.32
N ASN A 207 9.99 14.47 22.06
CA ASN A 207 11.45 14.65 21.92
C ASN A 207 12.28 13.43 22.32
N ASP A 208 11.68 12.46 23.03
CA ASP A 208 12.26 11.14 23.30
C ASP A 208 12.12 10.17 22.11
N GLY A 209 11.61 10.65 20.97
CA GLY A 209 11.50 9.90 19.72
C GLY A 209 10.26 9.01 19.61
N ARG A 210 9.29 9.14 20.51
CA ARG A 210 8.05 8.35 20.50
C ARG A 210 6.94 9.01 19.70
N ILE A 211 6.08 8.16 19.15
CA ILE A 211 4.79 8.54 18.56
C ILE A 211 3.72 7.86 19.38
N VAL A 212 2.78 8.65 19.92
CA VAL A 212 1.58 8.15 20.60
C VAL A 212 0.42 8.30 19.61
N ALA A 213 -0.28 7.21 19.30
CA ALA A 213 -1.46 7.20 18.45
C ALA A 213 -2.24 5.90 18.60
N ASP A 214 -3.57 5.96 18.50
CA ASP A 214 -4.44 4.76 18.42
C ASP A 214 -4.42 4.13 17.01
N PHE A 215 -4.25 4.96 15.97
CA PHE A 215 -4.26 4.54 14.57
C PHE A 215 -3.14 5.21 13.80
N ILE A 216 -2.39 4.40 13.03
CA ILE A 216 -1.35 4.85 12.11
C ILE A 216 -1.64 4.24 10.74
N THR A 217 -2.03 5.07 9.78
CA THR A 217 -2.11 4.67 8.37
C THR A 217 -0.79 5.00 7.69
N ALA A 218 -0.04 3.97 7.31
CA ALA A 218 1.23 4.10 6.60
C ALA A 218 1.21 3.28 5.30
N GLY A 219 1.93 3.75 4.28
CA GLY A 219 2.17 2.95 3.07
C GLY A 219 3.22 1.87 3.31
N THR A 220 4.36 2.28 3.85
CA THR A 220 5.46 1.39 4.24
C THR A 220 5.94 1.79 5.63
N LEU A 221 6.07 0.81 6.52
CA LEU A 221 6.69 0.98 7.83
C LEU A 221 7.95 0.11 7.88
N SER A 222 9.11 0.76 8.03
CA SER A 222 10.41 0.07 8.17
C SER A 222 10.90 0.23 9.61
N GLY A 223 11.30 -0.88 10.24
CA GLY A 223 11.79 -0.89 11.60
C GLY A 223 12.55 -2.18 11.92
N ASN A 224 13.43 -2.11 12.90
CA ASN A 224 14.25 -3.26 13.32
C ASN A 224 13.45 -4.28 14.16
N LEU A 225 12.46 -3.81 14.92
CA LEU A 225 11.63 -4.62 15.80
C LEU A 225 10.19 -4.11 15.75
N VAL A 226 9.25 -5.04 15.55
CA VAL A 226 7.81 -4.78 15.63
C VAL A 226 7.24 -5.66 16.74
N GLN A 227 6.77 -5.02 17.81
CA GLN A 227 6.07 -5.68 18.92
C GLN A 227 4.60 -5.28 18.86
N GLY A 228 3.74 -6.23 18.50
CA GLY A 228 2.29 -6.03 18.42
C GLY A 228 1.55 -7.17 19.11
N GLY A 229 0.26 -6.97 19.39
CA GLY A 229 -0.62 -8.03 19.88
C GLY A 229 -1.04 -8.95 18.74
N GLU A 230 -1.99 -8.48 17.92
CA GLU A 230 -2.49 -9.19 16.74
C GLU A 230 -2.07 -8.46 15.45
N ILE A 231 -1.57 -9.21 14.46
CA ILE A 231 -1.26 -8.69 13.12
C ILE A 231 -2.13 -9.46 12.12
N THR A 232 -3.07 -8.76 11.48
CA THR A 232 -4.06 -9.36 10.57
C THR A 232 -3.87 -8.88 9.14
N GLY A 233 -4.15 -9.76 8.17
CA GLY A 233 -3.98 -9.48 6.74
C GLY A 233 -2.51 -9.47 6.26
N SER A 234 -1.57 -9.81 7.14
CA SER A 234 -0.14 -9.80 6.82
C SER A 234 0.33 -11.07 6.12
N THR A 235 1.35 -10.93 5.28
CA THR A 235 2.25 -12.02 4.92
C THR A 235 3.59 -11.78 5.61
N LEU A 236 4.06 -12.73 6.41
CA LEU A 236 5.39 -12.65 7.03
C LEU A 236 6.39 -13.39 6.14
N LYS A 237 7.44 -12.69 5.73
CA LYS A 237 8.59 -13.22 4.97
C LYS A 237 9.86 -12.98 5.78
N THR A 238 10.63 -14.03 6.06
CA THR A 238 11.83 -13.88 6.92
C THR A 238 13.05 -13.28 6.21
N SER A 239 13.07 -13.26 4.89
CA SER A 239 14.19 -12.73 4.10
C SER A 239 13.74 -12.31 2.70
N ASN A 240 14.42 -11.33 2.11
CA ASN A 240 14.24 -10.96 0.71
C ASN A 240 15.02 -11.87 -0.26
N SER A 241 15.84 -12.79 0.26
CA SER A 241 16.60 -13.74 -0.57
C SER A 241 15.71 -14.81 -1.21
N ALA A 242 16.34 -15.68 -2.01
CA ALA A 242 15.74 -16.88 -2.58
C ALA A 242 15.24 -17.88 -1.53
N ASN A 243 15.81 -17.86 -0.32
CA ASN A 243 15.51 -18.79 0.76
C ASN A 243 14.83 -18.06 1.90
N PHE A 244 13.59 -18.43 2.22
CA PHE A 244 12.79 -17.74 3.23
C PHE A 244 11.65 -18.61 3.77
N VAL A 245 11.17 -18.26 4.95
CA VAL A 245 9.90 -18.76 5.49
C VAL A 245 8.81 -17.79 5.07
N ASN A 246 7.72 -18.32 4.53
CA ASN A 246 6.50 -17.59 4.25
C ASN A 246 5.41 -18.04 5.22
N ILE A 247 4.83 -17.11 5.96
CA ILE A 247 3.61 -17.32 6.73
C ILE A 247 2.53 -16.45 6.10
N SER A 248 1.51 -17.08 5.52
CA SER A 248 0.41 -16.38 4.87
C SER A 248 -0.90 -17.09 5.17
N LYS A 249 -1.90 -16.32 5.65
CA LYS A 249 -3.19 -16.87 6.10
C LYS A 249 -2.98 -17.97 7.16
N GLN A 250 -3.26 -19.22 6.81
CA GLN A 250 -3.12 -20.40 7.67
C GLN A 250 -1.99 -21.34 7.20
N PHE A 251 -1.11 -20.86 6.32
CA PHE A 251 -0.07 -21.67 5.69
C PHE A 251 1.33 -21.22 6.10
N ILE A 252 2.21 -22.20 6.30
CA ILE A 252 3.64 -21.99 6.48
C ILE A 252 4.36 -22.73 5.34
N ARG A 253 5.26 -22.03 4.66
CA ARG A 253 6.09 -22.59 3.58
C ARG A 253 7.56 -22.27 3.80
N LEU A 254 8.42 -23.24 3.54
CA LEU A 254 9.87 -23.02 3.42
C LEU A 254 10.23 -22.97 1.94
N TYR A 255 10.76 -21.84 1.49
CA TYR A 255 11.19 -21.65 0.11
C TYR A 255 12.70 -21.81 -0.03
N GLU A 256 13.11 -22.43 -1.13
CA GLU A 256 14.47 -22.44 -1.65
C GLU A 256 14.43 -22.11 -3.14
N SER A 257 14.93 -20.95 -3.55
CA SER A 257 14.99 -20.55 -4.98
C SER A 257 13.66 -20.74 -5.72
N SER A 258 12.58 -20.21 -5.14
CA SER A 258 11.19 -20.32 -5.64
C SER A 258 10.56 -21.72 -5.56
N LYS A 259 11.28 -22.73 -5.08
CA LYS A 259 10.75 -24.08 -4.82
C LYS A 259 10.30 -24.22 -3.38
N VAL A 260 9.17 -24.89 -3.14
CA VAL A 260 8.68 -25.13 -1.77
C VAL A 260 9.27 -26.44 -1.27
N ARG A 261 10.03 -26.38 -0.18
CA ARG A 261 10.68 -27.54 0.46
C ARG A 261 9.89 -28.12 1.62
N ALA A 262 9.04 -27.30 2.22
CA ALA A 262 8.12 -27.74 3.24
C ALA A 262 6.85 -26.91 3.16
N PHE A 263 5.73 -27.56 3.44
CA PHE A 263 4.42 -26.92 3.49
C PHE A 263 3.63 -27.45 4.69
N ILE A 264 3.19 -26.56 5.57
CA ILE A 264 2.22 -26.84 6.63
C ILE A 264 0.96 -26.06 6.30
N GLY A 265 -0.17 -26.76 6.23
CA GLY A 265 -1.44 -26.13 5.93
C GLY A 265 -2.53 -27.16 5.76
N TYR A 266 -3.36 -26.94 4.74
CA TYR A 266 -4.42 -27.87 4.38
C TYR A 266 -4.74 -27.78 2.89
N TYR A 267 -5.29 -28.87 2.38
CA TYR A 267 -6.02 -28.90 1.12
C TYR A 267 -7.52 -29.00 1.40
N LYS A 268 -8.33 -28.83 0.36
CA LYS A 268 -9.77 -29.09 0.42
C LYS A 268 -10.09 -30.25 -0.51
N ASN A 269 -10.92 -31.18 -0.04
CA ASN A 269 -11.41 -32.25 -0.90
C ASN A 269 -12.49 -31.74 -1.87
N SER A 270 -13.02 -32.63 -2.71
CA SER A 270 -14.10 -32.35 -3.67
C SER A 270 -15.38 -31.77 -3.04
N ARG A 271 -15.56 -31.93 -1.72
CA ARG A 271 -16.69 -31.41 -0.94
C ARG A 271 -16.37 -30.10 -0.21
N GLY A 272 -15.18 -29.55 -0.39
CA GLY A 272 -14.73 -28.31 0.25
C GLY A 272 -14.28 -28.48 1.70
N GLU A 273 -14.18 -29.72 2.20
CA GLU A 273 -13.77 -30.01 3.58
C GLU A 273 -12.25 -29.92 3.73
N ILE A 274 -11.81 -29.38 4.87
CA ILE A 274 -10.39 -29.18 5.18
C ILE A 274 -9.70 -30.52 5.45
N GLN A 275 -8.58 -30.74 4.78
CA GLN A 275 -7.65 -31.85 4.98
C GLN A 275 -6.31 -31.29 5.43
N PRO A 276 -6.00 -31.29 6.74
CA PRO A 276 -4.71 -30.86 7.25
C PRO A 276 -3.58 -31.65 6.59
N THR A 277 -2.49 -30.96 6.26
CA THR A 277 -1.37 -31.57 5.54
C THR A 277 -0.07 -30.92 5.96
N PHE A 278 0.93 -31.75 6.18
CA PHE A 278 2.33 -31.37 6.30
C PHE A 278 3.15 -32.16 5.29
N ILE A 279 3.88 -31.45 4.43
CA ILE A 279 4.74 -32.02 3.38
C ILE A 279 6.17 -31.57 3.64
N LEU A 280 7.11 -32.50 3.54
CA LEU A 280 8.55 -32.29 3.61
C LEU A 280 9.22 -32.89 2.38
N GLY A 281 10.03 -32.08 1.69
CA GLY A 281 10.71 -32.51 0.48
C GLY A 281 9.81 -32.49 -0.75
N GLY A 282 10.47 -32.59 -1.91
CA GLY A 282 9.83 -32.50 -3.21
C GLY A 282 10.01 -31.15 -3.92
N ASP A 283 10.04 -31.19 -5.25
CA ASP A 283 9.81 -30.02 -6.08
C ASP A 283 8.28 -29.79 -6.21
N SER A 284 7.84 -28.53 -6.36
CA SER A 284 6.41 -28.22 -6.47
C SER A 284 5.77 -28.64 -7.82
N ASP A 285 6.39 -29.56 -8.55
CA ASP A 285 5.98 -30.02 -9.87
C ASP A 285 5.54 -31.51 -9.85
N GLN A 286 5.08 -32.02 -11.01
CA GLN A 286 4.61 -33.40 -11.14
C GLN A 286 5.66 -34.46 -10.78
N THR A 287 6.96 -34.14 -10.91
CA THR A 287 8.05 -35.05 -10.54
C THR A 287 8.42 -34.94 -9.07
N GLY A 288 8.21 -33.77 -8.48
CA GLY A 288 8.63 -33.44 -7.14
C GLY A 288 7.75 -34.00 -6.03
N ALA A 289 6.62 -34.65 -6.34
CA ALA A 289 6.01 -35.53 -5.35
C ALA A 289 6.96 -36.66 -4.91
N SER A 290 7.79 -37.17 -5.84
CA SER A 290 8.66 -38.33 -5.58
C SER A 290 9.69 -38.02 -4.49
N GLY A 291 9.68 -38.82 -3.43
CA GLY A 291 10.53 -38.66 -2.26
C GLY A 291 10.00 -37.70 -1.20
N ALA A 292 8.85 -37.03 -1.43
CA ALA A 292 8.24 -36.20 -0.41
C ALA A 292 7.69 -37.06 0.75
N ILE A 293 7.94 -36.62 1.97
CA ILE A 293 7.34 -37.18 3.18
C ILE A 293 6.08 -36.39 3.48
N MET A 294 4.96 -37.08 3.64
CA MET A 294 3.66 -36.47 3.86
C MET A 294 3.03 -36.97 5.15
N LEU A 295 2.44 -36.05 5.91
CA LEU A 295 1.48 -36.29 6.98
C LEU A 295 0.17 -35.66 6.53
N TYR A 296 -0.87 -36.45 6.37
CA TYR A 296 -2.05 -35.97 5.64
C TYR A 296 -3.33 -36.67 6.07
N GLN A 297 -4.45 -35.97 5.92
CA GLN A 297 -5.79 -36.56 5.94
C GLN A 297 -6.25 -36.80 4.51
N PHE A 298 -6.74 -38.00 4.20
CA PHE A 298 -7.29 -38.37 2.90
C PHE A 298 -8.62 -39.07 3.12
N SER A 299 -9.71 -38.42 2.71
CA SER A 299 -11.05 -39.02 2.50
C SER A 299 -12.03 -37.94 2.05
N ASP A 300 -12.87 -38.26 1.09
CA ASP A 300 -14.05 -37.51 0.64
C ASP A 300 -15.36 -38.01 1.28
N ILE A 301 -15.30 -39.15 1.99
CA ILE A 301 -16.43 -39.78 2.68
C ILE A 301 -16.21 -39.85 4.20
N SER A 302 -17.22 -40.31 4.92
CA SER A 302 -17.05 -40.86 6.27
C SER A 302 -16.72 -42.34 6.11
N VAL A 303 -15.69 -42.88 6.75
CA VAL A 303 -14.82 -42.31 7.79
C VAL A 303 -13.66 -41.47 7.24
N LYS A 304 -13.18 -40.52 8.04
CA LYS A 304 -11.91 -39.83 7.77
C LYS A 304 -10.75 -40.76 8.05
N SER A 305 -9.75 -40.69 7.18
CA SER A 305 -8.49 -41.42 7.32
C SER A 305 -7.33 -40.46 7.16
N GLY A 306 -6.20 -40.84 7.73
CA GLY A 306 -4.97 -40.08 7.62
C GLY A 306 -3.77 -41.01 7.72
N GLY A 307 -2.60 -40.49 7.39
CA GLY A 307 -1.40 -41.29 7.41
C GLY A 307 -0.14 -40.47 7.33
N ILE A 308 0.96 -41.18 7.50
CA ILE A 308 2.31 -40.72 7.20
C ILE A 308 2.89 -41.64 6.14
N GLY A 309 3.54 -41.07 5.11
CA GLY A 309 4.15 -41.87 4.06
C GLY A 309 5.19 -41.12 3.27
N ILE A 310 5.98 -41.86 2.49
CA ILE A 310 6.89 -41.31 1.49
C ILE A 310 6.32 -41.59 0.10
N THR A 311 6.18 -40.55 -0.71
CA THR A 311 5.57 -40.70 -2.03
C THR A 311 6.58 -41.12 -3.09
N LYS A 312 6.12 -41.89 -4.08
CA LYS A 312 6.85 -42.30 -5.28
C LYS A 312 6.35 -41.60 -6.55
N GLY A 313 5.59 -40.51 -6.37
CA GLY A 313 5.03 -39.73 -7.46
C GLY A 313 3.52 -39.48 -7.28
N LEU A 314 2.93 -38.94 -8.35
CA LEU A 314 1.50 -38.72 -8.49
C LEU A 314 0.95 -39.68 -9.56
N ASP A 315 -0.18 -40.32 -9.28
CA ASP A 315 -1.06 -40.81 -10.33
C ASP A 315 -2.22 -39.84 -10.53
N GLY A 316 -2.99 -40.01 -11.60
CA GLY A 316 -4.14 -39.13 -11.89
C GLY A 316 -5.19 -39.06 -10.78
N ASN A 317 -5.09 -39.89 -9.74
CA ASN A 317 -6.00 -39.96 -8.59
C ASN A 317 -5.38 -39.42 -7.29
N GLY A 318 -4.08 -39.10 -7.25
CA GLY A 318 -3.43 -38.48 -6.10
C GLY A 318 -1.98 -38.90 -5.88
N TYR A 319 -1.48 -38.68 -4.67
CA TYR A 319 -0.13 -39.09 -4.28
C TYR A 319 -0.07 -40.60 -4.06
N LEU A 320 0.92 -41.24 -4.66
CA LEU A 320 1.20 -42.66 -4.47
C LEU A 320 2.31 -42.82 -3.44
N ASN A 321 2.05 -43.56 -2.36
CA ASN A 321 3.09 -43.88 -1.38
C ASN A 321 3.87 -45.13 -1.78
N ALA A 322 5.19 -45.11 -1.58
CA ALA A 322 6.03 -46.31 -1.63
C ALA A 322 5.98 -47.09 -0.31
N ALA A 323 5.87 -46.36 0.80
CA ALA A 323 5.69 -46.91 2.14
C ALA A 323 4.91 -45.91 3.00
N SER A 324 4.03 -46.42 3.85
CA SER A 324 3.08 -45.59 4.57
C SER A 324 2.46 -46.31 5.76
N LEU A 325 2.13 -45.53 6.78
CA LEU A 325 1.34 -45.93 7.93
C LEU A 325 0.02 -45.15 7.91
N TYR A 326 -1.08 -45.88 7.96
CA TYR A 326 -2.43 -45.37 7.82
C TYR A 326 -3.26 -45.61 9.06
N PHE A 327 -4.19 -44.68 9.32
CA PHE A 327 -5.18 -44.77 10.39
C PHE A 327 -6.54 -44.28 9.90
N SER A 328 -7.62 -44.90 10.37
CA SER A 328 -9.00 -44.47 10.06
C SER A 328 -9.82 -44.24 11.34
N GLN A 329 -10.90 -43.44 11.24
CA GLN A 329 -11.84 -43.28 12.36
C GLN A 329 -12.59 -44.57 12.72
N THR A 330 -12.60 -45.60 11.86
CA THR A 330 -13.12 -46.93 12.23
C THR A 330 -12.18 -47.71 13.15
N GLY A 331 -11.00 -47.18 13.45
CA GLY A 331 -10.00 -47.85 14.27
C GLY A 331 -9.07 -48.80 13.51
N ASN A 332 -9.06 -48.74 12.17
CA ASN A 332 -8.10 -49.50 11.37
C ASN A 332 -6.74 -48.81 11.41
N ALA A 333 -5.67 -49.59 11.55
CA ALA A 333 -4.30 -49.16 11.34
C ALA A 333 -3.62 -50.10 10.34
N MET A 334 -2.97 -49.57 9.31
CA MET A 334 -2.34 -50.37 8.27
C MET A 334 -0.94 -49.87 7.98
N LEU A 335 0.04 -50.78 7.97
CA LEU A 335 1.39 -50.53 7.48
C LEU A 335 1.51 -51.13 6.09
N ASP A 336 1.81 -50.30 5.10
CA ASP A 336 1.89 -50.68 3.69
C ASP A 336 3.28 -50.33 3.16
N ALA A 337 3.84 -51.20 2.33
CA ALA A 337 5.13 -51.03 1.68
C ALA A 337 5.21 -51.85 0.39
N ASP A 338 5.70 -51.24 -0.68
CA ASP A 338 5.81 -51.87 -2.01
C ASP A 338 6.73 -53.10 -2.04
N LYS A 339 7.72 -53.16 -1.14
CA LYS A 339 8.80 -54.16 -1.19
C LYS A 339 8.83 -55.05 0.04
N MET A 340 9.14 -54.47 1.20
CA MET A 340 9.33 -55.23 2.43
C MET A 340 9.03 -54.40 3.66
N ILE A 341 8.50 -55.07 4.68
CA ILE A 341 8.40 -54.57 6.05
C ILE A 341 9.36 -55.41 6.89
N VAL A 342 10.29 -54.76 7.58
CA VAL A 342 11.22 -55.42 8.52
C VAL A 342 10.88 -54.95 9.92
N LEU A 343 10.57 -55.90 10.81
CA LEU A 343 10.43 -55.68 12.24
C LEU A 343 11.57 -56.46 12.90
N ASP A 344 12.46 -55.78 13.63
CA ASP A 344 13.57 -56.40 14.35
C ASP A 344 13.52 -56.02 15.84
N ALA A 345 13.82 -56.99 16.71
CA ALA A 345 13.87 -56.79 18.15
C ALA A 345 14.96 -57.66 18.79
N GLN A 346 15.84 -57.03 19.58
CA GLN A 346 17.00 -57.69 20.17
C GLN A 346 16.68 -58.57 21.40
N SER A 347 15.54 -58.35 22.06
CA SER A 347 15.16 -59.11 23.26
C SER A 347 13.83 -59.82 23.04
N GLU A 348 12.75 -59.08 22.78
CA GLU A 348 11.42 -59.64 22.63
C GLU A 348 10.57 -58.79 21.70
N MET A 349 9.74 -59.44 20.88
CA MET A 349 8.69 -58.81 20.08
C MET A 349 7.34 -59.44 20.43
N ARG A 350 6.39 -58.65 20.92
CA ARG A 350 5.06 -59.11 21.32
C ARG A 350 3.99 -58.57 20.37
N PHE A 351 3.24 -59.47 19.75
CA PHE A 351 2.00 -59.16 19.06
C PHE A 351 0.83 -59.71 19.87
N LYS A 352 -0.21 -58.89 20.09
CA LYS A 352 -1.41 -59.30 20.84
C LYS A 352 -2.67 -58.87 20.12
N VAL A 353 -3.61 -59.80 20.00
CA VAL A 353 -4.96 -59.58 19.47
C VAL A 353 -5.98 -60.30 20.37
N LYS A 354 -7.23 -59.84 20.39
CA LYS A 354 -8.30 -60.45 21.20
C LYS A 354 -8.82 -61.75 20.59
N ASP A 355 -8.90 -61.82 19.27
CA ASP A 355 -9.50 -62.92 18.53
C ASP A 355 -8.42 -63.77 17.85
N GLN A 356 -7.91 -63.32 16.70
CA GLN A 356 -6.95 -64.08 15.91
C GLN A 356 -6.04 -63.19 15.05
N PHE A 357 -4.85 -63.70 14.75
CA PHE A 357 -4.01 -63.25 13.65
C PHE A 357 -4.37 -64.02 12.40
N ARG A 358 -4.45 -63.37 11.25
CA ARG A 358 -4.72 -64.01 9.96
C ARG A 358 -3.66 -63.63 8.94
N PHE A 359 -3.26 -64.60 8.13
CA PHE A 359 -2.26 -64.45 7.09
C PHE A 359 -2.92 -64.72 5.74
N TYR A 360 -2.71 -63.81 4.80
CA TYR A 360 -3.31 -63.85 3.47
C TYR A 360 -2.22 -63.72 2.39
N ARG A 361 -2.44 -64.35 1.24
CA ARG A 361 -1.71 -64.09 -0.01
C ARG A 361 -2.70 -63.49 -0.98
N ASN A 362 -2.57 -62.19 -1.23
CA ASN A 362 -3.64 -61.38 -1.83
C ASN A 362 -4.91 -61.55 -0.97
N ASP A 363 -6.04 -61.92 -1.56
CA ASP A 363 -7.29 -62.15 -0.82
C ASP A 363 -7.49 -63.61 -0.38
N ASN A 364 -6.53 -64.49 -0.66
CA ASN A 364 -6.63 -65.91 -0.29
C ASN A 364 -6.10 -66.11 1.13
N TRP A 365 -6.94 -66.67 1.99
CA TRP A 365 -6.54 -67.09 3.34
C TRP A 365 -5.47 -68.19 3.26
N ILE A 366 -4.40 -68.04 4.05
CA ILE A 366 -3.31 -69.02 4.16
C ILE A 366 -3.39 -69.76 5.50
N ALA A 367 -3.46 -69.00 6.60
CA ALA A 367 -3.41 -69.52 7.97
C ALA A 367 -3.95 -68.50 8.98
N SER A 368 -4.28 -68.96 10.18
CA SER A 368 -4.59 -68.10 11.33
C SER A 368 -3.97 -68.64 12.62
N ILE A 369 -3.74 -67.74 13.59
CA ILE A 369 -3.27 -68.07 14.95
C ILE A 369 -4.25 -67.41 15.93
N GLY A 370 -4.99 -68.20 16.70
CA GLY A 370 -5.98 -67.72 17.67
C GLY A 370 -6.79 -68.86 18.29
N THR A 371 -7.52 -68.58 19.36
CA THR A 371 -8.42 -69.58 19.96
C THR A 371 -9.70 -69.64 19.16
N SER A 372 -9.97 -70.76 18.49
CA SER A 372 -11.30 -71.03 17.94
C SER A 372 -12.30 -71.04 19.08
N SER A 373 -13.20 -70.06 19.15
CA SER A 373 -14.44 -70.23 19.89
C SER A 373 -15.38 -71.10 19.05
N GLY A 374 -15.10 -72.41 19.01
CA GLY A 374 -16.01 -73.49 18.61
C GLY A 374 -16.18 -73.77 17.11
N GLY A 375 -15.78 -75.00 16.70
CA GLY A 375 -16.12 -75.68 15.43
C GLY A 375 -15.48 -75.06 14.17
N ASP A 376 -14.80 -75.76 13.29
CA ASP A 376 -14.94 -77.15 12.86
C ASP A 376 -13.58 -77.76 12.47
N THR A 377 -13.60 -79.09 12.46
CA THR A 377 -12.58 -80.08 12.08
C THR A 377 -11.79 -79.79 10.81
#